data_AF-A0A168FB62-F1
#
_entry.id   AF-A0A168FB62-F1
#
_cell.length_a   1.000
_cell.length_b   1.000
_cell.length_c   1.000
_cell.angle_alpha   90.00
_cell.angle_beta   90.00
_cell.angle_gamma   90.00
#
_symmetry.space_group_name_H-M   'P 1'
#
loop_
_entity.id
_entity.type
_entity.pdbx_description
1 polymer ?
#
loop_
_entity_poly.entity_id
_entity_poly.type
_entity_poly.pdbx_seq_one_letter_code
_entity_poly.pdbx_strand_id
1 'polypeptide(L)'
;MEAIRHLFSAHPGYTEPMEAISSPFHQAIYNNNYEMFMFLLQNTRCSPTLLSEDRKTPLEMASEWGMIAFVNALLDDGRAVEQSTETHSGNAVLRAFRNQHWDTVTLLLFHRNPCAPHGSVFIEACKLKDEMTELHDLDSI
;
A
#
# COMPACT_ATOMS: atom_id res chain seq x y z
N MET A 1 19.14 3.15 -14.09
CA MET A 1 18.72 1.73 -14.15
C MET A 1 19.74 0.77 -13.54
N GLU A 2 20.96 1.23 -13.18
CA GLU A 2 21.99 0.41 -12.53
C GLU A 2 21.68 -0.02 -11.09
N ALA A 3 21.06 0.84 -10.27
CA ALA A 3 20.92 0.57 -8.82
C ALA A 3 20.15 -0.72 -8.51
N ILE A 4 19.09 -1.01 -9.28
CA ILE A 4 18.29 -2.23 -9.11
C ILE A 4 19.07 -3.46 -9.60
N ARG A 5 19.79 -3.37 -10.73
CA ARG A 5 20.66 -4.47 -11.19
C ARG A 5 21.72 -4.83 -10.15
N HIS A 6 22.28 -3.81 -9.50
CA HIS A 6 23.31 -3.97 -8.47
C HIS A 6 22.76 -4.55 -7.16
N LEU A 7 21.50 -4.22 -6.81
CA LEU A 7 20.80 -4.82 -5.67
C LEU A 7 20.44 -6.30 -5.93
N PHE A 8 20.01 -6.62 -7.16
CA PHE A 8 19.64 -7.98 -7.58
C PHE A 8 20.83 -8.92 -7.81
N SER A 9 22.01 -8.40 -8.16
CA SER A 9 23.21 -9.23 -8.39
C SER A 9 23.94 -9.61 -7.11
N ALA A 10 23.73 -8.88 -6.01
CA ALA A 10 24.56 -9.03 -4.83
C ALA A 10 24.11 -10.19 -3.91
N HIS A 11 22.81 -10.51 -3.79
CA HIS A 11 22.37 -11.48 -2.77
C HIS A 11 21.11 -12.30 -3.16
N PRO A 12 21.25 -13.57 -3.60
CA PRO A 12 20.14 -14.48 -3.90
C PRO A 12 19.38 -15.03 -2.67
N GLY A 13 19.69 -14.60 -1.44
CA GLY A 13 19.12 -15.16 -0.21
C GLY A 13 19.47 -14.37 1.05
N TYR A 14 19.15 -13.07 1.08
CA TYR A 14 19.55 -12.20 2.19
C TYR A 14 18.63 -12.37 3.42
N THR A 15 19.16 -12.95 4.50
CA THR A 15 18.55 -13.06 5.82
C THR A 15 19.53 -12.55 6.88
N GLU A 16 19.52 -11.25 7.19
CA GLU A 16 20.02 -10.66 8.45
C GLU A 16 19.26 -9.34 8.69
N PRO A 17 19.08 -8.90 9.95
CA PRO A 17 18.14 -7.84 10.30
C PRO A 17 18.75 -6.43 10.26
N MET A 18 17.94 -5.48 9.79
CA MET A 18 17.87 -4.10 10.31
C MET A 18 18.98 -3.11 9.91
N GLU A 19 19.13 -2.88 8.60
CA GLU A 19 19.31 -1.53 8.04
C GLU A 19 18.32 -1.40 6.87
N ALA A 20 17.65 -0.25 6.79
CA ALA A 20 16.43 -0.02 6.04
C ALA A 20 16.42 -0.60 4.61
N ILE A 21 15.71 -1.72 4.43
CA ILE A 21 15.34 -2.22 3.10
C ILE A 21 14.20 -1.33 2.61
N SER A 22 14.53 -0.17 2.04
CA SER A 22 13.57 0.56 1.19
C SER A 22 13.27 -0.35 0.00
N SER A 23 12.11 -1.00 0.02
CA SER A 23 11.69 -1.88 -1.06
C SER A 23 11.56 -1.03 -2.34
N PRO A 24 12.09 -1.47 -3.49
CA PRO A 24 12.07 -0.71 -4.74
C PRO A 24 10.65 -0.25 -5.15
N PHE A 25 9.62 -0.99 -4.73
CA PHE A 25 8.22 -0.60 -4.94
C PHE A 25 7.85 0.69 -4.19
N HIS A 26 8.24 0.83 -2.93
CA HIS A 26 8.00 2.05 -2.16
C HIS A 26 8.74 3.23 -2.74
N GLN A 27 10.00 3.06 -3.17
CA GLN A 27 10.74 4.14 -3.80
C GLN A 27 10.10 4.59 -5.11
N ALA A 28 9.56 3.65 -5.90
CA ALA A 28 8.82 3.96 -7.12
C ALA A 28 7.51 4.70 -6.82
N ILE A 29 6.77 4.32 -5.78
CA ILE A 29 5.57 5.03 -5.31
C ILE A 29 5.94 6.43 -4.80
N TYR A 30 6.95 6.54 -3.93
CA TYR A 30 7.46 7.79 -3.36
C TYR A 30 7.85 8.80 -4.45
N ASN A 31 8.55 8.32 -5.48
CA ASN A 31 8.96 9.15 -6.61
C ASN A 31 7.88 9.32 -7.69
N ASN A 32 6.67 8.78 -7.48
CA ASN A 32 5.60 8.69 -8.49
C ASN A 32 6.08 8.16 -9.85
N ASN A 33 7.02 7.21 -9.83
CA ASN A 33 7.64 6.63 -11.02
C ASN A 33 6.90 5.34 -11.42
N TYR A 34 5.78 5.51 -12.11
CA TYR A 34 4.92 4.40 -12.53
C TYR A 34 5.60 3.44 -13.50
N GLU A 35 6.47 3.93 -14.39
CA GLU A 35 7.21 3.08 -15.32
C GLU A 35 8.15 2.12 -14.59
N MET A 36 8.90 2.63 -13.61
CA MET A 36 9.73 1.80 -12.74
C MET A 36 8.89 0.79 -11.95
N PHE A 37 7.73 1.23 -11.47
CA PHE A 37 6.81 0.37 -10.73
C PHE A 37 6.33 -0.83 -11.57
N MET A 38 5.91 -0.58 -12.80
CA MET A 38 5.49 -1.64 -13.72
C MET A 38 6.65 -2.56 -14.09
N PHE A 39 7.86 -2.02 -14.29
CA PHE A 39 9.06 -2.81 -14.51
C PHE A 39 9.36 -3.76 -13.34
N LEU A 40 9.16 -3.30 -12.10
CA LEU A 40 9.32 -4.13 -10.90
C LEU A 40 8.26 -5.23 -10.81
N LEU A 41 6.99 -4.93 -11.12
CA LEU A 41 5.92 -5.94 -11.14
C LEU A 41 6.17 -7.03 -12.18
N GLN A 42 6.72 -6.69 -13.35
CA GLN A 42 7.04 -7.69 -14.37
C GLN A 42 8.15 -8.67 -13.94
N ASN A 43 8.91 -8.36 -12.91
CA ASN A 43 9.99 -9.20 -12.41
C ASN A 43 9.51 -10.07 -11.23
N THR A 44 9.46 -11.38 -11.44
CA THR A 44 8.99 -12.35 -10.44
C THR A 44 9.88 -12.45 -9.20
N ARG A 45 11.12 -11.96 -9.28
CA ARG A 45 12.04 -11.89 -8.14
C ARG A 45 11.76 -10.71 -7.20
N CYS A 46 10.97 -9.74 -7.64
CA CYS A 46 10.51 -8.63 -6.81
C CYS A 46 9.23 -9.05 -6.08
N SER A 47 9.20 -8.97 -4.75
CA SER A 47 7.97 -9.18 -4.00
C SER A 47 7.26 -7.85 -3.69
N PRO A 48 6.01 -7.65 -4.13
CA PRO A 48 5.22 -6.45 -3.84
C PRO A 48 4.60 -6.46 -2.44
N THR A 49 4.98 -7.39 -1.56
CA THR A 49 4.48 -7.48 -0.17
C THR A 49 5.51 -7.10 0.89
N LEU A 50 6.75 -6.83 0.48
CA LEU A 50 7.78 -6.36 1.41
C LEU A 50 7.35 -5.08 2.09
N LEU A 51 7.72 -4.92 3.36
CA LEU A 51 7.37 -3.75 4.15
C LEU A 51 8.42 -2.64 3.99
N SER A 52 7.97 -1.39 4.03
CA SER A 52 8.84 -0.21 4.16
C SER A 52 9.38 -0.07 5.58
N GLU A 53 10.21 0.96 5.79
CA GLU A 53 10.68 1.40 7.10
C GLU A 53 9.53 1.65 8.09
N ASP A 54 8.41 2.22 7.61
CA ASP A 54 7.20 2.46 8.40
C ASP A 54 6.33 1.21 8.59
N ARG A 55 6.85 0.03 8.25
CA ARG A 55 6.13 -1.25 8.25
C ARG A 55 4.86 -1.23 7.38
N LYS A 56 4.90 -0.52 6.24
CA LYS A 56 3.79 -0.46 5.27
C LYS A 56 4.13 -1.30 4.05
N THR A 57 3.20 -2.07 3.54
CA THR A 57 3.24 -2.64 2.18
C THR A 57 3.15 -1.52 1.14
N PRO A 58 3.58 -1.76 -0.11
CA PRO A 58 3.38 -0.85 -1.22
C PRO A 58 1.90 -0.49 -1.42
N LEU A 59 1.00 -1.46 -1.23
CA LEU A 59 -0.44 -1.25 -1.34
C LEU A 59 -0.96 -0.29 -0.26
N GLU A 60 -0.53 -0.45 0.99
CA GLU A 60 -0.89 0.47 2.07
C GLU A 60 -0.40 1.90 1.81
N MET A 61 0.84 2.07 1.33
CA MET A 61 1.39 3.40 1.01
C MET A 61 0.65 4.06 -0.16
N ALA A 62 0.43 3.33 -1.26
CA ALA A 62 -0.32 3.85 -2.40
C ALA A 62 -1.77 4.18 -2.03
N SER A 63 -2.38 3.39 -1.12
CA SER A 63 -3.74 3.63 -0.64
C SER A 63 -3.84 4.84 0.28
N GLU A 64 -2.85 5.03 1.16
CA GLU A 64 -2.73 6.19 2.04
C GLU A 64 -2.64 7.50 1.27
N TRP A 65 -2.01 7.50 0.10
CA TRP A 65 -1.84 8.68 -0.75
C TRP A 65 -2.84 8.77 -1.92
N GLY A 66 -3.79 7.84 -2.00
CA GLY A 66 -4.83 7.85 -3.03
C GLY A 66 -4.29 7.65 -4.46
N MET A 67 -3.16 6.96 -4.61
CA MET A 67 -2.49 6.76 -5.90
C MET A 67 -3.17 5.64 -6.71
N ILE A 68 -4.34 5.93 -7.26
CA ILE A 68 -5.22 4.98 -7.95
C ILE A 68 -4.49 4.08 -8.96
N ALA A 69 -3.61 4.65 -9.80
CA ALA A 69 -2.88 3.87 -10.81
C ALA A 69 -1.98 2.77 -10.21
N PHE A 70 -1.32 3.08 -9.09
CA PHE A 70 -0.46 2.13 -8.38
C PHE A 70 -1.28 1.11 -7.61
N VAL A 71 -2.36 1.54 -6.95
CA VAL A 71 -3.31 0.64 -6.28
C VAL A 71 -3.89 -0.36 -7.27
N ASN A 72 -4.36 0.12 -8.43
CA ASN A 72 -4.92 -0.75 -9.46
C ASN A 72 -3.90 -1.77 -9.97
N ALA A 73 -2.67 -1.32 -10.28
CA ALA A 73 -1.60 -2.21 -10.71
C ALA A 73 -1.22 -3.27 -9.67
N LEU A 74 -1.25 -2.91 -8.38
CA LEU A 74 -1.01 -3.86 -7.28
C LEU A 74 -2.15 -4.86 -7.15
N LEU A 75 -3.40 -4.43 -7.21
CA LEU A 75 -4.55 -5.33 -7.13
C LEU A 75 -4.64 -6.27 -8.34
N ASP A 76 -4.17 -5.81 -9.51
CA ASP A 76 -4.02 -6.63 -10.71
C ASP A 76 -2.90 -7.69 -10.59
N ASP A 77 -1.92 -7.45 -9.71
CA ASP A 77 -0.87 -8.41 -9.39
C ASP A 77 -1.30 -9.30 -8.22
N GLY A 78 -1.66 -10.55 -8.53
CA GLY A 78 -2.12 -11.51 -7.52
C GLY A 78 -1.16 -11.69 -6.33
N ARG A 79 0.15 -11.46 -6.50
CA ARG A 79 1.11 -11.57 -5.39
C ARG A 79 0.87 -10.53 -4.31
N ALA A 80 0.44 -9.32 -4.68
CA ALA A 80 0.23 -8.23 -3.72
C ALA A 80 -1.02 -8.42 -2.87
N VAL A 81 -2.01 -9.19 -3.35
CA VAL A 81 -3.26 -9.46 -2.62
C VAL A 81 -3.23 -10.83 -1.94
N GLU A 82 -2.82 -11.90 -2.65
CA GLU A 82 -2.83 -13.27 -2.14
C GLU A 82 -1.81 -13.51 -1.03
N GLN A 83 -0.66 -12.82 -1.08
CA GLN A 83 0.39 -12.94 -0.07
C GLN A 83 0.27 -11.86 1.01
N SER A 84 -0.70 -10.96 0.90
CA SER A 84 -0.97 -9.96 1.94
C SER A 84 -1.73 -10.61 3.07
N THR A 85 -1.37 -10.26 4.31
CA THR A 85 -2.15 -10.72 5.46
C THR A 85 -3.45 -9.93 5.56
N GLU A 86 -4.49 -10.52 6.14
CA GLU A 86 -5.77 -9.83 6.40
C GLU A 86 -5.58 -8.48 7.11
N THR A 87 -4.57 -8.39 7.99
CA THR A 87 -4.18 -7.14 8.66
C THR A 87 -3.75 -6.06 7.68
N HIS A 88 -2.82 -6.34 6.76
CA HIS A 88 -2.32 -5.33 5.83
C HIS A 88 -3.36 -4.98 4.76
N SER A 89 -4.17 -5.96 4.34
CA SER A 89 -5.33 -5.73 3.47
C SER A 89 -6.35 -4.78 4.13
N GLY A 90 -6.69 -5.03 5.40
CA GLY A 90 -7.57 -4.15 6.17
C GLY A 90 -6.99 -2.75 6.39
N ASN A 91 -5.69 -2.69 6.66
CA ASN A 91 -4.99 -1.43 6.86
C ASN A 91 -4.92 -0.57 5.59
N ALA A 92 -4.83 -1.16 4.39
CA ALA A 92 -4.85 -0.42 3.14
C ALA A 92 -6.18 0.34 2.97
N VAL A 93 -7.31 -0.35 3.21
CA VAL A 93 -8.65 0.25 3.19
C VAL A 93 -8.77 1.34 4.25
N LEU A 94 -8.32 1.08 5.48
CA LEU A 94 -8.39 2.04 6.57
C LEU A 94 -7.57 3.31 6.28
N ARG A 95 -6.39 3.19 5.67
CA ARG A 95 -5.55 4.33 5.31
C ARG A 95 -6.15 5.16 4.19
N ALA A 96 -6.71 4.55 3.16
CA ALA A 96 -7.43 5.27 2.11
C ALA A 96 -8.63 6.02 2.70
N PHE A 97 -9.37 5.40 3.62
CA PHE A 97 -10.50 6.03 4.31
C PHE A 97 -10.06 7.22 5.17
N ARG A 98 -9.03 7.06 6.02
CA ARG A 98 -8.49 8.12 6.90
C ARG A 98 -8.05 9.36 6.13
N ASN A 99 -7.50 9.17 4.93
CA ASN A 99 -7.06 10.25 4.05
C ASN A 99 -8.15 10.69 3.05
N GLN A 100 -9.39 10.22 3.23
CA GLN A 100 -10.56 10.60 2.43
C GLN A 100 -10.42 10.29 0.92
N HIS A 101 -9.66 9.27 0.58
CA HIS A 101 -9.47 8.79 -0.79
C HIS A 101 -10.58 7.81 -1.17
N TRP A 102 -11.81 8.32 -1.30
CA TRP A 102 -13.02 7.53 -1.55
C TRP A 102 -12.94 6.65 -2.79
N ASP A 103 -12.41 7.16 -3.89
CA ASP A 103 -12.22 6.38 -5.12
C ASP A 103 -11.27 5.21 -4.91
N THR A 104 -10.25 5.39 -4.06
CA THR A 104 -9.31 4.33 -3.69
C THR A 104 -9.96 3.30 -2.76
N VAL A 105 -10.80 3.73 -1.82
CA VAL A 105 -11.61 2.82 -0.98
C VAL A 105 -12.54 1.97 -1.85
N THR A 106 -13.26 2.60 -2.78
CA THR A 106 -14.12 1.90 -3.74
C THR A 106 -13.31 0.91 -4.57
N LEU A 107 -12.15 1.32 -5.09
CA LEU A 107 -11.28 0.43 -5.84
C LEU A 107 -10.87 -0.78 -4.99
N LEU A 108 -10.36 -0.57 -3.77
CA LEU A 108 -9.90 -1.67 -2.89
C LEU A 108 -11.01 -2.68 -2.56
N LEU A 109 -12.27 -2.24 -2.41
CA LEU A 109 -13.40 -3.08 -2.01
C LEU A 109 -14.10 -3.79 -3.18
N PHE A 110 -14.10 -3.17 -4.37
CA PHE A 110 -14.89 -3.65 -5.51
C PHE A 110 -14.02 -4.09 -6.71
N HIS A 111 -12.70 -4.12 -6.57
CA HIS A 111 -11.82 -4.69 -7.58
C HIS A 111 -12.07 -6.19 -7.76
N ARG A 112 -11.67 -6.75 -8.92
CA ARG A 112 -11.75 -8.20 -9.20
C ARG A 112 -11.01 -9.05 -8.17
N ASN A 113 -9.95 -8.50 -7.59
CA ASN A 113 -9.19 -9.04 -6.47
C ASN A 113 -9.35 -8.07 -5.31
N PRO A 114 -10.47 -8.11 -4.57
CA PRO A 114 -10.73 -7.13 -3.54
C PRO A 114 -9.87 -7.41 -2.30
N CYS A 115 -9.52 -6.34 -1.60
CA CYS A 115 -9.10 -6.47 -0.22
C CYS A 115 -10.31 -6.91 0.61
N ALA A 116 -10.14 -7.94 1.44
CA ALA A 116 -11.17 -8.42 2.35
C ALA A 116 -10.86 -7.92 3.77
N PRO A 117 -11.16 -6.65 4.09
CA PRO A 117 -10.93 -6.13 5.43
C PRO A 117 -11.82 -6.87 6.43
N HIS A 118 -11.30 -7.11 7.63
CA HIS A 118 -12.13 -7.54 8.74
C HIS A 118 -13.21 -6.49 9.04
N GLY A 119 -14.39 -6.90 9.50
CA GLY A 119 -15.52 -6.00 9.80
C GLY A 119 -15.17 -4.86 10.77
N SER A 120 -14.13 -5.03 11.59
CA SER A 120 -13.59 -3.99 12.47
C SER A 120 -13.07 -2.76 11.74
N VAL A 121 -12.59 -2.89 10.50
CA VAL A 121 -12.13 -1.75 9.69
C VAL A 121 -13.26 -0.78 9.42
N PHE A 122 -14.47 -1.27 9.16
CA PHE A 122 -15.65 -0.42 8.99
C PHE A 122 -16.08 0.24 10.30
N ILE A 123 -15.97 -0.46 11.43
CA ILE A 123 -16.23 0.12 12.75
C ILE A 123 -15.24 1.25 13.05
N GLU A 124 -13.95 1.04 12.77
CA GLU A 124 -12.91 2.04 12.98
C GLU A 124 -13.08 3.24 12.03
N ALA A 125 -13.42 2.98 10.76
CA ALA A 125 -13.77 4.01 9.79
C ALA A 125 -14.97 4.86 10.24
N CYS A 126 -16.03 4.25 10.78
CA CYS A 126 -17.18 4.99 11.32
C CYS A 126 -16.78 5.88 12.50
N LYS A 127 -16.00 5.37 13.46
CA LYS A 127 -15.51 6.18 14.60
C LYS A 127 -14.69 7.39 14.14
N LEU A 128 -13.83 7.20 13.15
CA LEU A 128 -13.00 8.26 12.59
C LEU A 128 -13.84 9.33 11.87
N LYS A 129 -14.94 8.93 11.22
CA LYS A 129 -15.86 9.88 10.62
C LYS A 129 -16.51 10.77 11.69
N ASP A 130 -16.95 10.17 12.80
CA ASP A 130 -17.57 10.89 13.90
C ASP A 130 -16.56 11.87 14.55
N GLU A 131 -15.31 11.44 14.76
CA GLU A 131 -14.22 12.30 15.24
C GLU A 131 -13.89 13.46 14.26
N MET A 132 -13.90 13.20 12.95
CA MET A 132 -13.68 14.25 11.93
C MET A 132 -14.82 15.28 11.90
N THR A 133 -16.07 14.85 12.15
CA THR A 133 -17.20 15.77 12.25
C THR A 133 -17.14 16.62 13.52
N GLU A 134 -16.75 16.03 14.66
CA GLU A 134 -16.62 16.77 15.92
C GLU A 134 -15.51 17.84 15.90
N LEU A 135 -14.41 17.60 15.17
CA LEU A 135 -13.36 18.61 14.98
C LEU A 135 -13.83 19.82 14.16
N HIS A 136 -14.73 19.61 13.20
CA HIS A 136 -15.24 20.69 12.35
C HIS A 136 -16.19 21.66 13.08
N ASP A 137 -16.80 21.21 14.18
CA ASP A 137 -17.70 22.02 15.02
C ASP A 137 -16.95 22.87 16.06
N LEU A 138 -15.69 22.56 16.35
CA LEU A 138 -14.86 23.29 17.33
C LEU A 138 -14.11 24.50 16.74
N ASP A 139 -13.96 24.57 15.41
CA ASP A 139 -13.31 25.70 14.71
C ASP A 139 -14.30 26.81 14.28
N SER A 140 -15.57 26.72 14.66
CA SER A 140 -16.63 27.68 14.30
C SER A 140 -17.09 28.61 15.44
N ILE A 141 -16.31 28.78 16.51
CA ILE A 141 -16.64 29.69 17.65
C ILE A 141 -15.62 30.84 17.75
#